data_AF-A0AAD3HHX9-F1
#
_entry.id   AF-A0AAD3HHX9-F1
#
_cell.length_a   1.000
_cell.length_b   1.000
_cell.length_c   1.000
_cell.angle_alpha   90.00
_cell.angle_beta   90.00
_cell.angle_gamma   90.00
#
_symmetry.space_group_name_H-M   'P 1'
#
loop_
_entity.id
_entity.type
_entity.pdbx_description
1 polymer ?
#
loop_
_entity_poly.entity_id
_entity_poly.type
_entity_poly.pdbx_seq_one_letter_code
_entity_poly.pdbx_strand_id
1 'polypeptide(L)'
;MGCGTSRSTVTTGPTNTAVDPHPKCHAVGTEAASAPEHGDQASCPPLGCRSSGSPLTGGPGEATGPLEAGRSQAIDSTLNALSFPPPPRPPPPHPPHPPAPELQPPAPLTPSLEPSPLPQLSLGGVTSAAPQPPQVLSGILQQQQQQQQARTDNGIGSVAAAVVHHDEKPGGSSPKAPAGVEAPAVQAGGGGAALPPSPGGGQLLPPAASMPSTTPLRDSDPLAVVRMGISLRGLRKLRSQVREFLGPERYALASTADVNSQWVQAVTAALQCRLVELPGLVEPEDLGVPMYFVSHAWKNSFDLLIRGVEEFLESASEDTRVWVDIAAVNQHPTPFQQADVAAFKAVVRASSGGTLVVLDLTRCNPATRAWCVYEWAATLGAHGPDGLHMAISAADRATLVSSLDVEAAECFVAADKEAILADVVAQHGSTAAFNDMLKLQLLLQPLSYRVDLERLLGGEGGAGRAG
;
A
#
# COMPACT_ATOMS: atom_id res chain seq x y z
N MET A 1 28.07 61.28 47.11
CA MET A 1 27.56 61.56 45.75
C MET A 1 26.69 60.37 45.36
N GLY A 2 25.38 60.40 45.15
CA GLY A 2 24.34 61.43 45.16
C GLY A 2 23.18 60.96 44.25
N CYS A 3 21.95 60.97 44.78
CA CYS A 3 20.60 60.91 44.13
C CYS A 3 20.25 59.72 43.22
N GLY A 4 19.10 59.03 43.31
CA GLY A 4 17.71 59.45 43.62
C GLY A 4 16.95 59.71 42.29
N THR A 5 15.89 59.00 41.88
CA THR A 5 14.44 59.06 42.29
C THR A 5 13.65 58.07 41.40
N SER A 6 12.76 57.17 41.88
CA SER A 6 11.36 57.30 42.37
C SER A 6 10.27 57.63 41.33
N ARG A 7 9.29 56.72 41.11
CA ARG A 7 7.84 56.89 41.44
C ARG A 7 6.93 55.70 41.06
N SER A 8 6.03 55.40 42.00
CA SER A 8 4.85 54.50 41.96
C SER A 8 3.61 55.18 41.36
N THR A 9 2.56 54.40 41.03
CA THR A 9 1.21 54.56 41.62
C THR A 9 0.28 53.37 41.33
N VAL A 10 -0.57 53.10 42.33
CA VAL A 10 -1.63 52.09 42.48
C VAL A 10 -2.99 52.76 42.25
N THR A 11 -4.02 52.01 41.81
CA THR A 11 -5.44 52.40 41.98
C THR A 11 -6.31 51.17 42.36
N THR A 12 -7.26 51.39 43.26
CA THR A 12 -8.06 50.42 44.04
C THR A 12 -9.57 50.46 43.73
N GLY A 13 -10.27 49.31 43.88
CA GLY A 13 -11.64 49.12 44.43
C GLY A 13 -12.83 49.04 43.44
N PRO A 14 -14.07 48.64 43.87
CA PRO A 14 -14.49 48.09 45.19
C PRO A 14 -15.42 46.83 45.16
N THR A 15 -15.65 46.29 46.36
CA THR A 15 -16.55 45.19 46.80
C THR A 15 -18.01 45.61 46.98
N ASN A 16 -18.95 44.64 46.91
CA ASN A 16 -20.29 44.75 47.50
C ASN A 16 -20.81 43.40 48.02
N THR A 17 -21.53 43.44 49.14
CA THR A 17 -21.96 42.31 50.01
C THR A 17 -23.49 42.22 50.16
N ALA A 18 -23.95 41.03 50.60
CA ALA A 18 -25.26 40.67 51.19
C ALA A 18 -26.37 40.29 50.16
N VAL A 19 -27.27 39.30 50.35
CA VAL A 19 -28.08 38.86 51.50
C VAL A 19 -28.61 37.42 51.25
N ASP A 20 -28.77 36.61 52.29
CA ASP A 20 -29.47 35.30 52.37
C ASP A 20 -30.99 35.52 52.62
N PRO A 21 -31.94 34.70 52.12
CA PRO A 21 -32.43 33.58 52.97
C PRO A 21 -33.05 32.36 52.25
N HIS A 22 -32.93 31.18 52.87
CA HIS A 22 -33.80 29.99 52.71
C HIS A 22 -35.28 30.30 53.09
N PRO A 23 -36.35 29.56 52.66
CA PRO A 23 -36.53 28.12 53.02
C PRO A 23 -37.49 27.23 52.15
N LYS A 24 -37.61 25.93 52.57
CA LYS A 24 -38.73 24.94 52.39
C LYS A 24 -38.94 24.26 51.01
N CYS A 25 -38.74 22.93 50.89
CA CYS A 25 -39.60 21.79 51.29
C CYS A 25 -40.84 21.57 50.40
N HIS A 26 -40.86 20.48 49.62
CA HIS A 26 -41.91 19.45 49.63
C HIS A 26 -41.41 18.17 48.95
N ALA A 27 -41.56 17.05 49.67
CA ALA A 27 -41.43 15.68 49.20
C ALA A 27 -42.83 15.09 48.99
N VAL A 28 -42.98 14.20 48.00
CA VAL A 28 -43.92 13.07 47.89
C VAL A 28 -43.19 12.09 46.94
N GLY A 29 -42.82 10.85 47.29
CA GLY A 29 -43.59 9.74 47.87
C GLY A 29 -43.90 8.74 46.74
N THR A 30 -43.22 7.59 46.66
CA THR A 30 -43.70 6.21 46.99
C THR A 30 -44.76 5.67 46.00
N GLU A 31 -44.76 4.46 45.45
CA GLU A 31 -44.45 3.09 45.92
C GLU A 31 -44.44 2.15 44.67
N ALA A 32 -43.60 1.10 44.58
CA ALA A 32 -43.92 -0.34 44.83
C ALA A 32 -45.05 -0.92 43.94
N ALA A 33 -45.06 -2.15 43.42
CA ALA A 33 -44.24 -3.35 43.47
C ALA A 33 -44.78 -4.30 42.36
N SER A 34 -44.00 -5.29 41.92
CA SER A 34 -44.37 -6.72 41.94
C SER A 34 -43.53 -7.54 40.96
N ALA A 35 -42.79 -8.50 41.53
CA ALA A 35 -42.27 -9.67 40.85
C ALA A 35 -43.42 -10.62 40.43
N PRO A 36 -43.13 -11.68 39.66
CA PRO A 36 -42.85 -12.95 40.36
C PRO A 36 -41.70 -13.78 39.78
N GLU A 37 -41.28 -14.71 40.64
CA GLU A 37 -40.27 -15.77 40.49
C GLU A 37 -40.68 -16.92 39.56
N HIS A 38 -39.67 -17.79 39.31
CA HIS A 38 -39.62 -19.16 38.76
C HIS A 38 -38.76 -19.18 37.49
N GLY A 39 -37.70 -19.97 37.32
CA GLY A 39 -37.26 -21.22 37.92
C GLY A 39 -36.64 -22.08 36.81
N ASP A 40 -35.73 -23.01 37.15
CA ASP A 40 -35.02 -24.00 36.31
C ASP A 40 -33.72 -23.55 35.60
N GLN A 41 -32.52 -23.97 36.03
CA GLN A 41 -31.89 -25.32 36.09
C GLN A 41 -31.64 -25.98 34.72
N ALA A 42 -30.38 -25.94 34.26
CA ALA A 42 -29.69 -26.98 33.46
C ALA A 42 -28.18 -26.65 33.47
N SER A 43 -27.36 -27.25 34.34
CA SER A 43 -26.72 -28.58 34.23
C SER A 43 -25.74 -28.73 33.07
N CYS A 44 -24.45 -28.62 33.40
CA CYS A 44 -23.31 -29.09 32.61
C CYS A 44 -23.35 -30.61 32.39
N PRO A 45 -22.83 -31.14 31.26
CA PRO A 45 -22.48 -32.54 31.16
C PRO A 45 -20.98 -32.81 31.40
N PRO A 46 -20.61 -34.03 31.81
CA PRO A 46 -19.29 -34.35 32.35
C PRO A 46 -18.37 -35.10 31.38
N LEU A 47 -17.10 -35.13 31.77
CA LEU A 47 -16.01 -35.98 31.28
C LEU A 47 -16.41 -37.47 31.26
N GLY A 48 -16.10 -38.14 30.15
CA GLY A 48 -16.23 -39.58 29.99
C GLY A 48 -14.97 -40.21 29.42
N CYS A 49 -14.15 -40.80 30.29
CA CYS A 49 -13.16 -41.81 29.93
C CYS A 49 -13.86 -43.08 29.44
N ARG A 50 -13.39 -43.69 28.35
CA ARG A 50 -13.68 -45.10 28.03
C ARG A 50 -12.41 -45.81 27.57
N SER A 51 -12.08 -46.82 28.36
CA SER A 51 -11.16 -47.92 28.10
C SER A 51 -11.97 -49.17 27.71
N SER A 52 -11.55 -49.84 26.65
CA SER A 52 -11.87 -51.23 26.25
C SER A 52 -11.05 -51.49 24.97
N GLY A 53 -10.15 -52.45 24.81
CA GLY A 53 -10.01 -53.75 25.45
C GLY A 53 -10.40 -54.88 24.49
N SER A 54 -9.48 -55.25 23.57
CA SER A 54 -9.21 -56.59 22.97
C SER A 54 -10.33 -57.35 22.20
N PRO A 55 -10.05 -58.27 21.24
CA PRO A 55 -9.00 -59.29 21.35
C PRO A 55 -8.20 -59.69 20.09
N LEU A 56 -7.13 -60.43 20.42
CA LEU A 56 -6.18 -61.19 19.61
C LEU A 56 -6.80 -62.41 18.92
N THR A 57 -6.36 -62.67 17.69
CA THR A 57 -6.12 -64.01 17.09
C THR A 57 -4.99 -63.82 16.05
N GLY A 58 -3.75 -64.28 16.28
CA GLY A 58 -3.27 -65.63 15.95
C GLY A 58 -2.83 -65.69 14.47
N GLY A 59 -1.56 -65.56 14.11
CA GLY A 59 -0.57 -66.65 14.06
C GLY A 59 0.41 -66.45 12.87
N PRO A 60 1.53 -67.19 12.80
CA PRO A 60 2.81 -66.71 12.25
C PRO A 60 3.10 -67.17 10.81
N GLY A 61 3.96 -66.42 10.11
CA GLY A 61 4.53 -66.82 8.83
C GLY A 61 5.87 -66.14 8.60
N GLU A 62 6.95 -66.89 8.84
CA GLU A 62 8.31 -66.62 8.36
C GLU A 62 8.33 -66.47 6.83
N ALA A 63 9.04 -65.44 6.33
CA ALA A 63 9.69 -65.51 5.03
C ALA A 63 10.88 -64.53 5.01
N THR A 64 12.06 -65.11 5.11
CA THR A 64 13.37 -64.54 4.83
C THR A 64 13.50 -64.10 3.36
N GLY A 65 14.03 -62.92 3.09
CA GLY A 65 14.48 -62.49 1.76
C GLY A 65 15.18 -61.13 1.78
N PRO A 66 16.38 -60.97 1.17
CA PRO A 66 17.23 -59.80 1.37
C PRO A 66 16.84 -58.67 0.42
N LEU A 67 16.73 -57.45 0.95
CA LEU A 67 16.59 -56.23 0.14
C LEU A 67 17.94 -55.53 0.07
N GLU A 68 18.36 -55.30 -1.17
CA GLU A 68 19.62 -54.72 -1.61
C GLU A 68 19.92 -53.36 -0.97
N ALA A 69 21.13 -53.24 -0.45
CA ALA A 69 21.80 -51.97 -0.26
C ALA A 69 22.31 -51.47 -1.62
N GLY A 70 21.87 -50.28 -2.04
CA GLY A 70 22.41 -49.69 -3.27
C GLY A 70 21.82 -48.34 -3.64
N ARG A 71 22.48 -47.27 -3.18
CA ARG A 71 22.58 -45.90 -3.75
C ARG A 71 22.34 -44.82 -2.70
N SER A 72 23.41 -44.48 -1.97
CA SER A 72 23.54 -43.19 -1.29
C SER A 72 25.02 -42.81 -1.29
N GLN A 73 25.55 -42.42 -2.45
CA GLN A 73 26.88 -41.83 -2.63
C GLN A 73 26.91 -41.14 -4.01
N ALA A 74 26.42 -39.90 -4.10
CA ALA A 74 26.72 -38.95 -5.19
C ALA A 74 26.10 -37.55 -4.94
N ILE A 75 26.21 -36.98 -3.74
CA ILE A 75 25.88 -35.55 -3.53
C ILE A 75 26.81 -34.92 -2.47
N ASP A 76 28.12 -35.14 -2.59
CA ASP A 76 29.08 -34.55 -1.64
C ASP A 76 30.39 -34.08 -2.28
N SER A 77 30.39 -33.80 -3.59
CA SER A 77 31.62 -33.40 -4.29
C SER A 77 31.47 -32.18 -5.21
N THR A 78 30.32 -31.50 -5.22
CA THR A 78 30.06 -30.35 -6.09
C THR A 78 29.89 -29.02 -5.36
N LEU A 79 30.01 -28.98 -4.03
CA LEU A 79 29.89 -27.74 -3.22
C LEU A 79 31.24 -27.10 -2.82
N ASN A 80 32.38 -27.68 -3.20
CA ASN A 80 33.71 -27.19 -2.81
C ASN A 80 34.44 -26.35 -3.87
N ALA A 81 33.76 -25.84 -4.91
CA ALA A 81 34.41 -25.12 -6.01
C ALA A 81 33.91 -23.69 -6.27
N LEU A 82 33.22 -23.06 -5.31
CA LEU A 82 32.89 -21.63 -5.39
C LEU A 82 33.88 -20.81 -4.56
N SER A 83 35.03 -20.51 -5.16
CA SER A 83 35.94 -19.47 -4.63
C SER A 83 35.31 -18.11 -4.88
N PHE A 84 34.71 -17.52 -3.85
CA PHE A 84 34.31 -16.11 -3.88
C PHE A 84 35.57 -15.23 -3.80
N PRO A 85 35.68 -14.17 -4.63
CA PRO A 85 36.74 -13.18 -4.44
C PRO A 85 36.59 -12.52 -3.06
N PRO A 86 37.70 -12.18 -2.38
CA PRO A 86 37.64 -11.47 -1.11
C PRO A 86 36.91 -10.13 -1.30
N PRO A 87 36.12 -9.68 -0.31
CA PRO A 87 35.42 -8.41 -0.39
C PRO A 87 36.40 -7.25 -0.59
N PRO A 88 35.99 -6.18 -1.32
CA PRO A 88 36.82 -5.00 -1.49
C PRO A 88 37.16 -4.40 -0.12
N ARG A 89 38.41 -3.95 0.04
CA ARG A 89 38.83 -3.29 1.28
C ARG A 89 37.99 -2.03 1.51
N PRO A 90 37.56 -1.77 2.75
CA PRO A 90 36.86 -0.53 3.06
C PRO A 90 37.77 0.68 2.73
N PRO A 91 37.18 1.79 2.26
CA PRO A 91 37.93 3.01 2.00
C PRO A 91 38.58 3.51 3.31
N PRO A 92 39.74 4.17 3.22
CA PRO A 92 40.38 4.77 4.39
C PRO A 92 39.44 5.82 5.03
N PRO A 93 39.46 5.97 6.35
CA PRO A 93 38.62 6.93 7.05
C PRO A 93 38.92 8.35 6.55
N HIS A 94 37.86 9.12 6.31
CA HIS A 94 37.98 10.52 5.93
C HIS A 94 38.70 11.32 7.03
N PRO A 95 39.59 12.26 6.66
CA PRO A 95 40.19 13.16 7.62
C PRO A 95 39.11 13.97 8.34
N PRO A 96 39.29 14.30 9.63
CA PRO A 96 38.32 15.07 10.40
C PRO A 96 38.05 16.42 9.74
N HIS A 97 36.77 16.77 9.62
CA HIS A 97 36.36 18.08 9.12
C HIS A 97 36.92 19.19 10.01
N PRO A 98 37.41 20.30 9.43
CA PRO A 98 37.77 21.47 10.21
C PRO A 98 36.54 22.03 10.94
N PRO A 99 36.72 22.62 12.14
CA PRO A 99 35.62 23.20 12.89
C PRO A 99 34.91 24.29 12.08
N ALA A 100 33.58 24.29 12.15
CA ALA A 100 32.74 25.27 11.48
C ALA A 100 33.10 26.69 11.96
N PRO A 101 33.19 27.68 11.06
CA PRO A 101 33.46 29.05 11.44
C PRO A 101 32.29 29.62 12.26
N GLU A 102 32.65 30.27 13.36
CA GLU A 102 31.77 30.95 14.29
C GLU A 102 30.96 32.04 13.56
N LEU A 103 29.62 31.89 13.56
CA LEU A 103 28.70 32.83 12.92
C LEU A 103 28.69 34.16 13.67
N GLN A 104 29.24 35.20 13.05
CA GLN A 104 29.09 36.58 13.54
C GLN A 104 27.64 37.06 13.36
N PRO A 105 27.10 37.84 14.32
CA PRO A 105 25.76 38.40 14.21
C PRO A 105 25.69 39.46 13.08
N PRO A 106 24.54 39.57 12.39
CA PRO A 106 24.40 40.48 11.25
C PRO A 106 24.40 41.95 11.69
N ALA A 107 25.15 42.76 10.96
CA ALA A 107 25.17 44.22 11.11
C ALA A 107 23.83 44.85 10.64
N PRO A 108 23.40 45.98 11.23
CA PRO A 108 22.16 46.64 10.88
C PRO A 108 22.21 47.29 9.49
N LEU A 109 21.15 47.08 8.71
CA LEU A 109 20.97 47.61 7.36
C LEU A 109 20.65 49.12 7.38
N THR A 110 21.47 49.93 6.71
CA THR A 110 21.12 51.28 6.27
C THR A 110 20.57 51.26 4.85
N PRO A 111 19.58 52.10 4.50
CA PRO A 111 19.08 52.20 3.13
C PRO A 111 19.88 53.25 2.36
N SER A 112 20.14 52.99 1.07
CA SER A 112 19.81 53.88 -0.06
C SER A 112 20.74 53.68 -1.28
N LEU A 113 20.15 53.98 -2.45
CA LEU A 113 20.71 54.39 -3.74
C LEU A 113 20.82 53.39 -4.91
N GLU A 114 20.57 54.00 -6.07
CA GLU A 114 20.10 53.54 -7.39
C GLU A 114 20.94 52.51 -8.15
N PRO A 115 20.35 51.84 -9.17
CA PRO A 115 21.08 50.94 -10.05
C PRO A 115 21.72 51.67 -11.24
N SER A 116 23.03 51.49 -11.41
CA SER A 116 23.73 51.71 -12.69
C SER A 116 23.68 50.46 -13.58
N PRO A 117 23.64 50.60 -14.92
CA PRO A 117 23.49 49.47 -15.83
C PRO A 117 24.84 48.79 -16.12
N LEU A 118 24.84 47.46 -16.11
CA LEU A 118 25.95 46.62 -16.56
C LEU A 118 25.78 46.17 -18.03
N PRO A 119 26.89 45.87 -18.73
CA PRO A 119 26.90 45.70 -20.18
C PRO A 119 26.42 44.31 -20.61
N GLN A 120 25.76 44.27 -21.78
CA GLN A 120 25.37 43.04 -22.47
C GLN A 120 26.60 42.31 -23.01
N LEU A 121 26.82 41.08 -22.53
CA LEU A 121 27.69 40.10 -23.18
C LEU A 121 26.82 39.14 -24.00
N SER A 122 27.04 39.16 -25.32
CA SER A 122 26.43 38.25 -26.28
C SER A 122 27.12 36.88 -26.19
N LEU A 123 26.36 35.84 -25.82
CA LEU A 123 26.79 34.45 -25.89
C LEU A 123 26.11 33.78 -27.07
N GLY A 124 26.95 33.29 -27.99
CA GLY A 124 26.55 32.60 -29.20
C GLY A 124 25.78 31.31 -28.91
N GLY A 125 24.75 31.08 -29.70
CA GLY A 125 23.89 29.91 -29.63
C GLY A 125 24.62 28.63 -30.03
N VAL A 126 24.62 27.66 -29.13
CA VAL A 126 24.81 26.25 -29.43
C VAL A 126 23.52 25.55 -29.03
N THR A 127 22.67 25.24 -30.01
CA THR A 127 21.45 24.45 -29.80
C THR A 127 21.85 22.99 -29.55
N SER A 128 21.99 22.62 -28.28
CA SER A 128 22.02 21.22 -27.88
C SER A 128 20.58 20.75 -27.68
N ALA A 129 20.11 19.90 -28.60
CA ALA A 129 18.82 19.23 -28.45
C ALA A 129 18.94 18.21 -27.30
N ALA A 130 18.25 18.49 -26.19
CA ALA A 130 18.10 17.54 -25.10
C ALA A 130 17.40 16.27 -25.62
N PRO A 131 17.84 15.07 -25.22
CA PRO A 131 17.17 13.83 -25.62
C PRO A 131 15.75 13.81 -25.05
N GLN A 132 14.77 13.60 -25.94
CA GLN A 132 13.39 13.41 -25.54
C GLN A 132 13.29 12.12 -24.71
N PRO A 133 12.54 12.12 -23.59
CA PRO A 133 12.28 10.90 -22.84
C PRO A 133 11.55 9.88 -23.74
N PRO A 134 11.85 8.58 -23.60
CA PRO A 134 11.29 7.55 -24.47
C PRO A 134 9.76 7.48 -24.35
N GLN A 135 9.09 7.28 -25.48
CA GLN A 135 7.62 7.18 -25.69
C GLN A 135 6.91 6.04 -24.89
N VAL A 136 7.64 5.35 -24.01
CA VAL A 136 7.19 4.16 -23.28
C VAL A 136 6.15 4.48 -22.19
N LEU A 137 6.05 5.75 -21.76
CA LEU A 137 5.11 6.18 -20.71
C LEU A 137 3.62 6.16 -21.14
N SER A 138 3.32 5.90 -22.41
CA SER A 138 1.96 5.83 -22.95
C SER A 138 1.20 4.54 -22.57
N GLY A 139 1.92 3.47 -22.17
CA GLY A 139 1.31 2.21 -21.76
C GLY A 139 0.63 2.23 -20.40
N ILE A 140 1.17 3.01 -19.46
CA ILE A 140 0.63 3.20 -18.11
C ILE A 140 -0.83 3.67 -18.13
N LEU A 141 -1.10 4.67 -18.97
CA LEU A 141 -2.44 5.21 -19.25
C LEU A 141 -3.38 4.10 -19.68
N GLN A 142 -2.90 3.25 -20.58
CA GLN A 142 -3.68 2.21 -21.20
C GLN A 142 -3.84 0.99 -20.27
N GLN A 143 -2.90 0.68 -19.39
CA GLN A 143 -3.07 -0.38 -18.38
C GLN A 143 -4.11 -0.02 -17.32
N GLN A 144 -4.09 1.22 -16.79
CA GLN A 144 -5.14 1.66 -15.86
C GLN A 144 -6.52 1.70 -16.54
N GLN A 145 -6.59 2.18 -17.78
CA GLN A 145 -7.83 2.29 -18.53
C GLN A 145 -8.34 0.94 -19.07
N GLN A 146 -7.48 0.01 -19.48
CA GLN A 146 -7.88 -1.34 -19.91
C GLN A 146 -8.30 -2.24 -18.75
N GLN A 147 -7.72 -2.07 -17.55
CA GLN A 147 -8.24 -2.72 -16.33
C GLN A 147 -9.68 -2.27 -16.03
N GLN A 148 -10.05 -1.04 -16.42
CA GLN A 148 -11.39 -0.49 -16.30
C GLN A 148 -12.31 -1.03 -17.43
N GLN A 149 -11.83 -1.04 -18.68
CA GLN A 149 -12.60 -1.49 -19.85
C GLN A 149 -12.92 -3.00 -19.84
N ALA A 150 -11.98 -3.86 -19.44
CA ALA A 150 -12.19 -5.31 -19.41
C ALA A 150 -13.27 -5.76 -18.40
N ARG A 151 -13.71 -4.86 -17.50
CA ARG A 151 -14.80 -5.12 -16.55
C ARG A 151 -16.16 -4.62 -17.04
N THR A 152 -16.22 -3.53 -17.81
CA THR A 152 -17.48 -3.12 -18.45
C THR A 152 -17.97 -4.18 -19.44
N ASP A 153 -17.05 -4.87 -20.10
CA ASP A 153 -17.39 -5.86 -21.13
C ASP A 153 -17.75 -7.24 -20.55
N ASN A 154 -17.29 -7.56 -19.33
CA ASN A 154 -17.61 -8.82 -18.64
C ASN A 154 -18.73 -8.70 -17.58
N GLY A 155 -19.24 -7.48 -17.33
CA GLY A 155 -20.17 -7.18 -16.23
C GLY A 155 -21.66 -7.21 -16.58
N ILE A 156 -22.06 -7.43 -17.83
CA ILE A 156 -23.49 -7.54 -18.25
C ILE A 156 -23.92 -9.03 -18.30
N GLY A 157 -23.34 -9.87 -17.45
CA GLY A 157 -23.76 -11.26 -17.24
C GLY A 157 -24.62 -11.35 -15.98
N SER A 158 -25.94 -11.40 -16.16
CA SER A 158 -26.96 -11.64 -15.12
C SER A 158 -26.56 -12.78 -14.16
N VAL A 159 -26.39 -12.47 -12.89
CA VAL A 159 -26.18 -13.48 -11.83
C VAL A 159 -27.56 -14.00 -11.39
N ALA A 160 -28.14 -14.89 -12.19
CA ALA A 160 -29.29 -15.68 -11.76
C ALA A 160 -28.79 -16.96 -11.09
N ALA A 161 -29.03 -17.06 -9.77
CA ALA A 161 -28.77 -18.25 -8.99
C ALA A 161 -29.62 -19.43 -9.49
N ALA A 162 -28.97 -20.51 -9.95
CA ALA A 162 -29.64 -21.76 -10.27
C ALA A 162 -29.40 -22.79 -9.16
N VAL A 163 -30.47 -23.11 -8.45
CA VAL A 163 -30.60 -24.27 -7.56
C VAL A 163 -30.60 -25.53 -8.43
N VAL A 164 -29.67 -26.45 -8.19
CA VAL A 164 -29.58 -27.73 -8.90
C VAL A 164 -30.44 -28.79 -8.19
N HIS A 165 -31.46 -29.30 -8.88
CA HIS A 165 -32.10 -30.57 -8.55
C HIS A 165 -31.41 -31.69 -9.35
N HIS A 166 -31.01 -32.75 -8.64
CA HIS A 166 -30.52 -34.01 -9.21
C HIS A 166 -31.69 -34.87 -9.70
N ASP A 167 -31.59 -35.41 -10.91
CA ASP A 167 -32.27 -36.65 -11.29
C ASP A 167 -31.42 -37.46 -12.30
N GLU A 168 -31.58 -38.78 -12.27
CA GLU A 168 -30.66 -39.81 -12.77
C GLU A 168 -30.89 -40.25 -14.25
N LYS A 169 -29.77 -40.50 -14.98
CA LYS A 169 -29.45 -41.59 -15.96
C LYS A 169 -30.39 -41.93 -17.16
N PRO A 170 -29.97 -42.80 -18.13
CA PRO A 170 -28.63 -43.13 -18.67
C PRO A 170 -28.56 -43.27 -20.22
N GLY A 171 -27.33 -43.44 -20.74
CA GLY A 171 -27.01 -44.04 -22.06
C GLY A 171 -26.45 -43.03 -23.06
N GLY A 172 -25.44 -43.29 -23.89
CA GLY A 172 -24.63 -44.46 -24.22
C GLY A 172 -23.87 -44.13 -25.52
N SER A 173 -22.75 -44.81 -25.76
CA SER A 173 -21.96 -44.92 -27.00
C SER A 173 -20.99 -43.79 -27.44
N SER A 174 -19.75 -44.22 -27.68
CA SER A 174 -18.58 -43.51 -28.23
C SER A 174 -18.54 -43.56 -29.77
N PRO A 175 -17.42 -43.23 -30.46
CA PRO A 175 -17.21 -41.95 -31.12
C PRO A 175 -17.12 -42.07 -32.66
N LYS A 176 -17.36 -40.98 -33.40
CA LYS A 176 -16.94 -40.89 -34.80
C LYS A 176 -16.77 -39.43 -35.24
N ALA A 177 -15.54 -39.04 -35.52
CA ALA A 177 -15.23 -37.92 -36.42
C ALA A 177 -15.58 -38.36 -37.86
N PRO A 178 -15.93 -37.44 -38.80
CA PRO A 178 -14.91 -36.57 -39.39
C PRO A 178 -15.39 -35.15 -39.82
N ALA A 179 -14.39 -34.32 -40.08
CA ALA A 179 -14.27 -33.27 -41.10
C ALA A 179 -15.51 -32.46 -41.53
N GLY A 180 -15.41 -31.14 -41.29
CA GLY A 180 -15.64 -30.05 -42.24
C GLY A 180 -17.01 -29.95 -42.91
N VAL A 181 -17.67 -28.80 -42.74
CA VAL A 181 -18.38 -28.04 -43.79
C VAL A 181 -19.07 -26.83 -43.14
N GLU A 182 -18.89 -25.68 -43.80
CA GLU A 182 -19.72 -24.47 -43.90
C GLU A 182 -20.51 -23.93 -42.70
N ALA A 183 -20.25 -22.66 -42.42
CA ALA A 183 -21.09 -21.76 -41.66
C ALA A 183 -22.42 -21.47 -42.39
N PRO A 184 -23.57 -21.48 -41.68
CA PRO A 184 -24.75 -20.76 -42.13
C PRO A 184 -24.94 -19.46 -41.36
N ALA A 185 -25.30 -18.43 -42.11
CA ALA A 185 -25.82 -17.15 -41.63
C ALA A 185 -27.06 -17.37 -40.75
N VAL A 186 -27.09 -16.71 -39.59
CA VAL A 186 -28.27 -16.66 -38.71
C VAL A 186 -28.95 -15.31 -38.83
N GLN A 187 -30.24 -15.39 -39.15
CA GLN A 187 -31.20 -14.30 -39.27
C GLN A 187 -31.43 -13.59 -37.93
N ALA A 188 -31.57 -12.27 -38.01
CA ALA A 188 -32.08 -11.43 -36.94
C ALA A 188 -33.57 -11.69 -36.73
N GLY A 189 -33.93 -12.27 -35.57
CA GLY A 189 -35.30 -12.38 -35.09
C GLY A 189 -35.46 -11.53 -33.83
N GLY A 190 -36.27 -10.48 -33.92
CA GLY A 190 -36.62 -9.61 -32.80
C GLY A 190 -37.55 -10.29 -31.79
N GLY A 191 -37.27 -10.06 -30.51
CA GLY A 191 -38.14 -10.39 -29.40
C GLY A 191 -37.89 -9.40 -28.27
N GLY A 192 -38.72 -8.36 -28.19
CA GLY A 192 -38.68 -7.39 -27.09
C GLY A 192 -39.22 -8.02 -25.81
N ALA A 193 -38.35 -8.18 -24.82
CA ALA A 193 -38.73 -8.47 -23.44
C ALA A 193 -38.46 -7.22 -22.60
N ALA A 194 -39.49 -6.75 -21.90
CA ALA A 194 -39.46 -5.57 -21.06
C ALA A 194 -38.46 -5.75 -19.89
N LEU A 195 -37.58 -4.75 -19.73
CA LEU A 195 -36.65 -4.64 -18.62
C LEU A 195 -37.41 -4.41 -17.30
N PRO A 196 -37.00 -5.06 -16.19
CA PRO A 196 -37.49 -4.69 -14.87
C PRO A 196 -36.96 -3.30 -14.45
N PRO A 197 -37.69 -2.57 -13.60
CA PRO A 197 -37.32 -1.22 -13.18
C PRO A 197 -36.01 -1.21 -12.40
N SER A 198 -35.09 -0.34 -12.80
CA SER A 198 -33.87 -0.01 -12.05
C SER A 198 -34.22 0.40 -10.61
N PRO A 199 -33.52 -0.09 -9.58
CA PRO A 199 -33.67 0.40 -8.22
C PRO A 199 -33.11 1.84 -8.16
N GLY A 200 -34.03 2.80 -8.26
CA GLY A 200 -33.78 4.21 -8.05
C GLY A 200 -33.46 4.49 -6.58
N GLY A 201 -32.19 4.35 -6.22
CA GLY A 201 -31.62 4.83 -4.97
C GLY A 201 -30.55 5.87 -5.26
N GLY A 202 -30.90 6.92 -6.00
CA GLY A 202 -30.01 8.07 -6.23
C GLY A 202 -29.85 8.83 -4.93
N GLN A 203 -28.90 8.42 -4.08
CA GLN A 203 -28.42 9.25 -3.01
C GLN A 203 -27.74 10.45 -3.69
N LEU A 204 -28.48 11.55 -3.74
CA LEU A 204 -28.00 12.83 -4.22
C LEU A 204 -26.70 13.12 -3.48
N LEU A 205 -25.58 13.12 -4.21
CA LEU A 205 -24.36 13.74 -3.73
C LEU A 205 -24.76 15.10 -3.14
N PRO A 206 -24.26 15.47 -1.94
CA PRO A 206 -24.63 16.72 -1.32
C PRO A 206 -24.47 17.85 -2.37
N PRO A 207 -25.48 18.72 -2.52
CA PRO A 207 -25.42 19.79 -3.51
C PRO A 207 -24.11 20.52 -3.30
N ALA A 208 -23.32 20.63 -4.37
CA ALA A 208 -22.02 21.28 -4.35
C ALA A 208 -22.21 22.67 -3.72
N ALA A 209 -21.95 22.79 -2.43
CA ALA A 209 -21.90 24.06 -1.75
C ALA A 209 -20.95 24.92 -2.58
N SER A 210 -21.28 26.20 -2.80
CA SER A 210 -20.43 27.14 -3.52
C SER A 210 -19.08 27.28 -2.81
N MET A 211 -18.21 26.31 -3.05
CA MET A 211 -16.83 26.30 -2.63
C MET A 211 -16.17 27.44 -3.40
N PRO A 212 -15.38 28.29 -2.73
CA PRO A 212 -14.60 29.30 -3.44
C PRO A 212 -13.81 28.60 -4.55
N SER A 213 -13.81 29.21 -5.74
CA SER A 213 -13.10 28.70 -6.92
C SER A 213 -11.59 28.76 -6.71
N THR A 214 -11.05 27.97 -5.79
CA THR A 214 -9.63 27.66 -5.72
C THR A 214 -9.34 26.67 -6.83
N THR A 215 -8.95 27.19 -7.98
CA THR A 215 -8.28 26.39 -9.00
C THR A 215 -7.11 25.69 -8.31
N PRO A 216 -7.04 24.34 -8.31
CA PRO A 216 -5.93 23.64 -7.70
C PRO A 216 -4.64 24.15 -8.33
N LEU A 217 -3.68 24.53 -7.48
CA LEU A 217 -2.37 24.99 -7.92
C LEU A 217 -1.68 23.83 -8.62
N ARG A 218 -1.68 23.85 -9.96
CA ARG A 218 -1.00 22.83 -10.76
C ARG A 218 0.50 23.10 -10.69
N ASP A 219 1.20 22.22 -9.97
CA ASP A 219 2.65 22.32 -9.86
C ASP A 219 3.29 21.96 -11.21
N SER A 220 4.10 22.87 -11.74
CA SER A 220 4.90 22.63 -12.93
C SER A 220 6.13 21.75 -12.64
N ASP A 221 6.46 21.54 -11.36
CA ASP A 221 7.55 20.66 -10.95
C ASP A 221 7.20 19.19 -11.26
N PRO A 222 7.94 18.50 -12.14
CA PRO A 222 7.73 17.07 -12.39
C PRO A 222 7.93 16.20 -11.14
N LEU A 223 8.62 16.68 -10.11
CA LEU A 223 8.82 15.99 -8.84
C LEU A 223 7.78 16.36 -7.77
N ALA A 224 6.76 17.15 -8.09
CA ALA A 224 5.69 17.50 -7.17
C ALA A 224 5.06 16.25 -6.52
N VAL A 225 4.94 15.16 -7.29
CA VAL A 225 4.38 13.88 -6.81
C VAL A 225 5.17 13.25 -5.67
N VAL A 226 6.47 13.56 -5.54
CA VAL A 226 7.32 13.08 -4.43
C VAL A 226 6.83 13.62 -3.08
N ARG A 227 6.14 14.77 -3.08
CA ARG A 227 5.58 15.39 -1.87
C ARG A 227 4.12 15.03 -1.63
N MET A 228 3.58 14.08 -2.39
CA MET A 228 2.18 13.64 -2.30
C MET A 228 1.99 12.44 -1.38
N GLY A 229 2.90 12.24 -0.42
CA GLY A 229 2.69 11.30 0.67
C GLY A 229 1.60 11.81 1.61
N ILE A 230 0.63 10.95 1.93
CA ILE A 230 -0.48 11.24 2.84
C ILE A 230 -0.17 10.72 4.26
N SER A 231 -0.49 11.52 5.28
CA SER A 231 -0.36 11.12 6.69
C SER A 231 -1.28 9.93 7.02
N LEU A 232 -0.98 9.18 8.09
CA LEU A 232 -1.88 8.12 8.57
C LEU A 232 -3.27 8.66 8.96
N ARG A 233 -3.31 9.85 9.56
CA ARG A 233 -4.55 10.58 9.84
C ARG A 233 -5.35 10.84 8.56
N GLY A 234 -4.71 11.39 7.53
CA GLY A 234 -5.32 11.66 6.24
C GLY A 234 -5.80 10.38 5.54
N LEU A 235 -5.01 9.31 5.60
CA LEU A 235 -5.35 8.01 5.02
C LEU A 235 -6.59 7.39 5.68
N ARG A 236 -6.74 7.54 7.01
CA ARG A 236 -7.93 7.11 7.76
C ARG A 236 -9.17 7.91 7.41
N LYS A 237 -9.04 9.24 7.27
CA LYS A 237 -10.12 10.10 6.77
C LYS A 237 -10.57 9.64 5.39
N LEU A 238 -9.62 9.38 4.49
CA LEU A 238 -9.88 8.86 3.15
C LEU A 238 -10.65 7.53 3.19
N ARG A 239 -10.20 6.58 4.03
CA ARG A 239 -10.89 5.29 4.22
C ARG A 239 -12.36 5.49 4.62
N SER A 240 -12.61 6.35 5.61
CA SER A 240 -13.97 6.63 6.09
C SER A 240 -14.86 7.19 4.99
N GLN A 241 -14.33 8.11 4.17
CA GLN A 241 -15.06 8.70 3.04
C GLN A 241 -15.40 7.65 1.95
N VAL A 242 -14.45 6.78 1.60
CA VAL A 242 -14.71 5.67 0.66
C VAL A 242 -15.78 4.73 1.20
N ARG A 243 -15.69 4.38 2.48
CA ARG A 243 -16.64 3.47 3.14
C ARG A 243 -18.04 4.07 3.23
N GLU A 244 -18.15 5.36 3.50
CA GLU A 244 -19.41 6.09 3.50
C GLU A 244 -20.03 6.10 2.09
N PHE A 245 -19.25 6.42 1.06
CA PHE A 245 -19.72 6.48 -0.33
C PHE A 245 -20.20 5.12 -0.86
N LEU A 246 -19.43 4.05 -0.62
CA LEU A 246 -19.77 2.71 -1.13
C LEU A 246 -20.82 2.00 -0.28
N GLY A 247 -20.93 2.36 1.00
CA GLY A 247 -21.62 1.57 2.02
C GLY A 247 -20.79 0.34 2.46
N PRO A 248 -21.08 -0.23 3.64
CA PRO A 248 -20.24 -1.24 4.27
C PRO A 248 -20.09 -2.53 3.46
N GLU A 249 -21.15 -3.00 2.80
CA GLU A 249 -21.14 -4.25 2.05
C GLU A 249 -20.28 -4.14 0.78
N ARG A 250 -20.46 -3.07 -0.01
CA ARG A 250 -19.67 -2.87 -1.23
C ARG A 250 -18.21 -2.52 -0.89
N TYR A 251 -17.99 -1.75 0.18
CA TYR A 251 -16.65 -1.41 0.65
C TYR A 251 -15.81 -2.66 0.93
N ALA A 252 -16.38 -3.66 1.61
CA ALA A 252 -15.68 -4.89 1.96
C ALA A 252 -15.21 -5.72 0.74
N LEU A 253 -15.91 -5.60 -0.39
CA LEU A 253 -15.63 -6.35 -1.62
C LEU A 253 -14.80 -5.56 -2.65
N ALA A 254 -14.82 -4.22 -2.55
CA ALA A 254 -14.20 -3.33 -3.51
C ALA A 254 -12.68 -3.57 -3.60
N SER A 255 -12.20 -3.81 -4.82
CA SER A 255 -10.76 -3.72 -5.08
C SER A 255 -10.30 -2.27 -5.15
N THR A 256 -8.98 -2.02 -5.08
CA THR A 256 -8.44 -0.68 -5.37
C THR A 256 -8.90 -0.17 -6.73
N ALA A 257 -8.96 -1.04 -7.76
CA ALA A 257 -9.47 -0.68 -9.08
C ALA A 257 -10.96 -0.25 -9.07
N ASP A 258 -11.78 -0.88 -8.22
CA ASP A 258 -13.19 -0.51 -8.05
C ASP A 258 -13.31 0.86 -7.38
N VAL A 259 -12.54 1.11 -6.31
CA VAL A 259 -12.53 2.42 -5.64
C VAL A 259 -12.05 3.51 -6.58
N ASN A 260 -11.03 3.23 -7.39
CA ASN A 260 -10.52 4.19 -8.37
C ASN A 260 -11.59 4.60 -9.38
N SER A 261 -12.22 3.61 -10.03
CA SER A 261 -13.19 3.86 -11.11
C SER A 261 -14.53 4.41 -10.60
N GLN A 262 -15.00 3.95 -9.44
CA GLN A 262 -16.33 4.33 -8.93
C GLN A 262 -16.31 5.61 -8.10
N TRP A 263 -15.21 5.90 -7.42
CA TRP A 263 -15.13 7.03 -6.47
C TRP A 263 -14.04 8.02 -6.82
N VAL A 264 -12.77 7.61 -6.91
CA VAL A 264 -11.64 8.55 -7.09
C VAL A 264 -11.79 9.38 -8.35
N GLN A 265 -12.00 8.73 -9.50
CA GLN A 265 -12.19 9.43 -10.78
C GLN A 265 -13.43 10.32 -10.74
N ALA A 266 -14.51 9.90 -10.07
CA ALA A 266 -15.74 10.67 -9.97
C ALA A 266 -15.55 11.95 -9.14
N VAL A 267 -14.95 11.86 -7.95
CA VAL A 267 -14.78 13.02 -7.05
C VAL A 267 -13.71 13.99 -7.54
N THR A 268 -12.72 13.51 -8.31
CA THR A 268 -11.66 14.35 -8.90
C THR A 268 -11.98 14.83 -10.31
N ALA A 269 -13.09 14.40 -10.94
CA ALA A 269 -13.42 14.68 -12.34
C ALA A 269 -13.42 16.17 -12.69
N ALA A 270 -13.97 17.01 -11.82
CA ALA A 270 -14.10 18.45 -12.08
C ALA A 270 -12.73 19.16 -12.17
N LEU A 271 -11.74 18.66 -11.44
CA LEU A 271 -10.41 19.29 -11.34
C LEU A 271 -9.33 18.54 -12.13
N GLN A 272 -9.58 17.27 -12.45
CA GLN A 272 -8.63 16.33 -13.04
C GLN A 272 -7.28 16.37 -12.32
N CYS A 273 -7.31 16.17 -11.00
CA CYS A 273 -6.17 16.28 -10.09
C CYS A 273 -5.91 14.96 -9.36
N ARG A 274 -4.82 14.91 -8.58
CA ARG A 274 -4.57 13.80 -7.65
C ARG A 274 -5.63 13.83 -6.54
N LEU A 275 -6.00 12.68 -6.01
CA LEU A 275 -7.02 12.62 -4.95
C LEU A 275 -6.64 13.42 -3.71
N VAL A 276 -5.35 13.38 -3.36
CA VAL A 276 -4.78 14.11 -2.22
C VAL A 276 -4.74 15.64 -2.40
N GLU A 277 -4.97 16.13 -3.61
CA GLU A 277 -5.04 17.57 -3.91
C GLU A 277 -6.48 18.11 -3.87
N LEU A 278 -7.48 17.24 -3.68
CA LEU A 278 -8.89 17.64 -3.71
C LEU A 278 -9.24 18.47 -2.45
N PRO A 279 -9.64 19.75 -2.60
CA PRO A 279 -9.91 20.61 -1.45
C PRO A 279 -11.01 20.06 -0.53
N GLY A 280 -10.76 20.06 0.78
CA GLY A 280 -11.68 19.56 1.81
C GLY A 280 -11.65 18.04 1.99
N LEU A 281 -11.06 17.28 1.07
CA LEU A 281 -10.88 15.84 1.23
C LEU A 281 -9.66 15.53 2.11
N VAL A 282 -8.49 16.05 1.72
CA VAL A 282 -7.23 15.89 2.47
C VAL A 282 -6.72 17.27 2.88
N GLU A 283 -6.34 17.43 4.14
CA GLU A 283 -5.83 18.71 4.64
C GLU A 283 -4.38 18.92 4.16
N PRO A 284 -3.95 20.15 3.84
CA PRO A 284 -2.58 20.40 3.37
C PRO A 284 -1.49 19.93 4.33
N GLU A 285 -1.76 19.94 5.64
CA GLU A 285 -0.87 19.43 6.70
C GLU A 285 -0.67 17.91 6.65
N ASP A 286 -1.60 17.17 6.05
CA ASP A 286 -1.51 15.73 5.84
C ASP A 286 -0.61 15.36 4.65
N LEU A 287 -0.12 16.34 3.88
CA LEU A 287 0.74 16.11 2.71
C LEU A 287 2.22 16.32 3.03
N GLY A 288 3.10 15.62 2.32
CA GLY A 288 4.54 15.78 2.45
C GLY A 288 5.35 14.64 1.84
N VAL A 289 6.66 14.66 2.08
CA VAL A 289 7.55 13.58 1.64
C VAL A 289 7.18 12.30 2.42
N PRO A 290 6.95 11.17 1.73
CA PRO A 290 6.59 9.92 2.38
C PRO A 290 7.77 9.36 3.19
N MET A 291 7.45 8.72 4.32
CA MET A 291 8.38 7.80 4.96
C MET A 291 8.41 6.49 4.18
N TYR A 292 7.26 5.99 3.70
CA TYR A 292 7.20 4.75 2.95
C TYR A 292 6.47 4.89 1.62
N PHE A 293 6.97 4.20 0.61
CA PHE A 293 6.24 3.89 -0.62
C PHE A 293 5.37 2.65 -0.37
N VAL A 294 4.13 2.61 -0.88
CA VAL A 294 3.24 1.46 -0.72
C VAL A 294 3.06 0.72 -2.04
N SER A 295 3.61 -0.50 -2.11
CA SER A 295 3.46 -1.40 -3.26
C SER A 295 2.30 -2.37 -3.01
N HIS A 296 1.37 -2.46 -3.96
CA HIS A 296 0.22 -3.36 -3.86
C HIS A 296 -0.37 -3.68 -5.25
N ALA A 297 -1.13 -4.78 -5.36
CA ALA A 297 -1.83 -5.09 -6.60
C ALA A 297 -3.25 -4.48 -6.61
N TRP A 298 -3.59 -3.75 -7.67
CA TRP A 298 -4.89 -3.07 -7.82
C TRP A 298 -6.13 -3.98 -7.81
N LYS A 299 -5.93 -5.27 -8.12
CA LYS A 299 -6.99 -6.28 -8.07
C LYS A 299 -7.33 -6.68 -6.62
N ASN A 300 -6.49 -6.36 -5.64
CA ASN A 300 -6.69 -6.68 -4.23
C ASN A 300 -7.67 -5.72 -3.56
N SER A 301 -8.16 -6.14 -2.38
CA SER A 301 -9.11 -5.35 -1.58
C SER A 301 -8.50 -3.99 -1.19
N PHE A 302 -9.28 -2.92 -1.36
CA PHE A 302 -8.88 -1.60 -0.88
C PHE A 302 -8.86 -1.54 0.66
N ASP A 303 -9.76 -2.24 1.35
CA ASP A 303 -9.71 -2.34 2.81
C ASP A 303 -8.42 -3.01 3.28
N LEU A 304 -8.01 -4.08 2.60
CA LEU A 304 -6.75 -4.76 2.91
C LEU A 304 -5.54 -3.85 2.70
N LEU A 305 -5.53 -3.03 1.63
CA LEU A 305 -4.49 -2.03 1.41
C LEU A 305 -4.34 -1.11 2.62
N ILE A 306 -5.44 -0.49 3.08
CA ILE A 306 -5.38 0.46 4.19
C ILE A 306 -5.01 -0.26 5.49
N ARG A 307 -5.64 -1.40 5.78
CA ARG A 307 -5.36 -2.18 6.99
C ARG A 307 -3.92 -2.66 7.04
N GLY A 308 -3.36 -3.15 5.93
CA GLY A 308 -1.97 -3.61 5.89
C GLY A 308 -0.97 -2.49 6.21
N VAL A 309 -1.25 -1.26 5.75
CA VAL A 309 -0.46 -0.09 6.10
C VAL A 309 -0.61 0.26 7.59
N GLU A 310 -1.85 0.28 8.11
CA GLU A 310 -2.11 0.61 9.51
C GLU A 310 -1.54 -0.42 10.48
N GLU A 311 -1.64 -1.71 10.18
CA GLU A 311 -1.11 -2.81 10.99
C GLU A 311 0.43 -2.73 11.02
N PHE A 312 1.09 -2.45 9.89
CA PHE A 312 2.55 -2.26 9.88
C PHE A 312 3.01 -1.01 10.64
N LEU A 313 2.20 0.05 10.63
CA LEU A 313 2.52 1.34 11.23
C LEU A 313 1.74 1.62 12.52
N GLU A 314 1.29 0.57 13.23
CA GLU A 314 0.42 0.72 14.41
C GLU A 314 1.05 1.57 15.53
N SER A 315 2.38 1.55 15.63
CA SER A 315 3.16 2.30 16.62
C SER A 315 3.76 3.61 16.08
N ALA A 316 3.48 3.95 14.82
CA ALA A 316 3.99 5.18 14.21
C ALA A 316 3.18 6.41 14.62
N SER A 317 3.74 7.60 14.43
CA SER A 317 3.01 8.86 14.60
C SER A 317 1.88 8.98 13.56
N GLU A 318 0.78 9.63 13.92
CA GLU A 318 -0.29 10.02 12.99
C GLU A 318 0.22 10.86 11.80
N ASP A 319 1.31 11.60 12.01
CA ASP A 319 1.95 12.44 10.99
C ASP A 319 2.93 11.67 10.10
N THR A 320 3.13 10.36 10.33
CA THR A 320 3.89 9.50 9.43
C THR A 320 3.18 9.45 8.09
N ARG A 321 3.93 9.72 7.02
CA ARG A 321 3.38 9.81 5.66
C ARG A 321 3.71 8.56 4.86
N VAL A 322 2.77 8.13 4.05
CA VAL A 322 2.92 7.04 3.10
C VAL A 322 2.50 7.50 1.71
N TRP A 323 3.16 7.00 0.69
CA TRP A 323 2.79 7.28 -0.70
C TRP A 323 2.00 6.10 -1.25
N VAL A 324 0.73 6.35 -1.60
CA VAL A 324 -0.20 5.35 -2.13
C VAL A 324 -0.68 5.83 -3.50
N ASP A 325 -0.38 5.07 -4.55
CA ASP A 325 -0.59 5.45 -5.95
C ASP A 325 -2.04 5.84 -6.30
N ILE A 326 -3.05 5.14 -5.79
CA ILE A 326 -4.48 5.48 -6.01
C ILE A 326 -4.80 6.91 -5.55
N ALA A 327 -4.08 7.41 -4.54
CA ALA A 327 -4.30 8.74 -3.98
C ALA A 327 -3.35 9.79 -4.58
N ALA A 328 -2.08 9.41 -4.76
CA ALA A 328 -1.00 10.33 -5.11
C ALA A 328 -0.75 10.48 -6.62
N VAL A 329 -1.24 9.55 -7.46
CA VAL A 329 -1.18 9.67 -8.92
C VAL A 329 -2.47 10.30 -9.44
N ASN A 330 -2.36 11.20 -10.43
CA ASN A 330 -3.51 11.71 -11.15
C ASN A 330 -4.16 10.59 -11.97
N GLN A 331 -5.42 10.27 -11.67
CA GLN A 331 -6.13 9.12 -12.25
C GLN A 331 -6.85 9.45 -13.57
N HIS A 332 -6.62 10.65 -14.09
CA HIS A 332 -7.18 11.16 -15.34
C HIS A 332 -6.13 11.16 -16.44
N PRO A 333 -6.51 10.89 -17.71
CA PRO A 333 -5.59 10.81 -18.84
C PRO A 333 -5.05 12.19 -19.22
N THR A 334 -4.13 12.70 -18.42
CA THR A 334 -3.54 14.04 -18.51
C THR A 334 -2.02 13.93 -18.54
N PRO A 335 -1.30 14.97 -19.01
CA PRO A 335 0.16 15.01 -18.91
C PRO A 335 0.68 14.86 -17.47
N PHE A 336 -0.12 15.25 -16.47
CA PHE A 336 0.24 15.10 -15.06
C PHE A 336 0.28 13.65 -14.62
N GLN A 337 -0.64 12.81 -15.11
CA GLN A 337 -0.58 11.36 -14.84
C GLN A 337 0.72 10.75 -15.39
N GLN A 338 1.12 11.12 -16.61
CA GLN A 338 2.37 10.64 -17.21
C GLN A 338 3.59 11.07 -16.39
N ALA A 339 3.62 12.33 -15.93
CA ALA A 339 4.67 12.85 -15.07
C ALA A 339 4.72 12.12 -13.72
N ASP A 340 3.55 11.89 -13.10
CA ASP A 340 3.42 11.16 -11.83
C ASP A 340 4.00 9.76 -11.97
N VAL A 341 3.67 9.05 -13.06
CA VAL A 341 4.17 7.69 -13.24
C VAL A 341 5.64 7.64 -13.61
N ALA A 342 6.14 8.60 -14.38
CA ALA A 342 7.57 8.73 -14.66
C ALA A 342 8.41 8.93 -13.39
N ALA A 343 7.83 9.51 -12.35
CA ALA A 343 8.52 9.83 -11.10
C ALA A 343 8.53 8.70 -10.05
N PHE A 344 7.96 7.52 -10.31
CA PHE A 344 7.89 6.41 -9.33
C PHE A 344 9.23 6.10 -8.66
N LYS A 345 10.32 5.98 -9.43
CA LYS A 345 11.66 5.73 -8.84
C LYS A 345 12.16 6.87 -7.96
N ALA A 346 11.80 8.11 -8.29
CA ALA A 346 12.13 9.26 -7.45
C ALA A 346 11.35 9.21 -6.13
N VAL A 347 10.07 8.81 -6.17
CA VAL A 347 9.26 8.61 -4.96
C VAL A 347 9.82 7.49 -4.10
N VAL A 348 10.16 6.33 -4.68
CA VAL A 348 10.78 5.21 -3.96
C VAL A 348 12.06 5.68 -3.28
N ARG A 349 12.94 6.38 -4.01
CA ARG A 349 14.19 6.92 -3.45
C ARG A 349 13.98 7.93 -2.32
N ALA A 350 12.94 8.77 -2.44
CA ALA A 350 12.61 9.77 -1.43
C ALA A 350 11.96 9.18 -0.17
N SER A 351 11.40 7.96 -0.27
CA SER A 351 10.77 7.26 0.85
C SER A 351 11.82 6.73 1.81
N SER A 352 12.06 7.44 2.92
CA SER A 352 13.18 7.19 3.83
C SER A 352 13.18 5.82 4.53
N GLY A 353 12.02 5.20 4.67
CA GLY A 353 11.80 3.88 5.23
C GLY A 353 11.75 2.76 4.19
N GLY A 354 11.82 3.07 2.89
CA GLY A 354 11.70 2.10 1.80
C GLY A 354 10.24 1.84 1.39
N THR A 355 9.91 0.59 1.11
CA THR A 355 8.62 0.16 0.55
C THR A 355 7.90 -0.83 1.45
N LEU A 356 6.65 -0.53 1.77
CA LEU A 356 5.71 -1.47 2.38
C LEU A 356 4.97 -2.23 1.28
N VAL A 357 5.05 -3.56 1.31
CA VAL A 357 4.31 -4.40 0.37
C VAL A 357 3.08 -4.96 1.05
N VAL A 358 1.90 -4.61 0.53
CA VAL A 358 0.63 -5.21 0.97
C VAL A 358 0.26 -6.38 0.08
N LEU A 359 0.24 -7.58 0.66
CA LEU A 359 0.06 -8.84 -0.05
C LEU A 359 -1.34 -9.43 0.12
N ASP A 360 -1.88 -9.96 -0.96
CA ASP A 360 -3.05 -10.84 -0.97
C ASP A 360 -2.84 -11.93 -2.02
N LEU A 361 -2.26 -13.07 -1.60
CA LEU A 361 -2.01 -14.17 -2.52
C LEU A 361 -3.29 -14.87 -2.95
N THR A 362 -4.40 -14.69 -2.21
CA THR A 362 -5.67 -15.36 -2.48
C THR A 362 -6.42 -14.69 -3.62
N ARG A 363 -6.34 -13.36 -3.73
CA ARG A 363 -7.04 -12.58 -4.75
C ARG A 363 -6.14 -12.22 -5.93
N CYS A 364 -4.95 -11.69 -5.69
CA CYS A 364 -3.96 -11.37 -6.72
C CYS A 364 -2.58 -11.26 -6.11
N ASN A 365 -1.73 -12.23 -6.41
CA ASN A 365 -0.33 -12.23 -6.02
C ASN A 365 0.42 -11.01 -6.62
N PRO A 366 0.93 -10.08 -5.82
CA PRO A 366 1.68 -8.94 -6.36
C PRO A 366 2.97 -9.33 -7.08
N ALA A 367 3.60 -10.47 -6.75
CA ALA A 367 4.81 -10.95 -7.45
C ALA A 367 4.57 -11.35 -8.91
N THR A 368 3.31 -11.56 -9.31
CA THR A 368 2.97 -11.86 -10.70
C THR A 368 2.58 -10.60 -11.48
N ARG A 369 2.74 -9.39 -10.91
CA ARG A 369 2.39 -8.12 -11.56
C ARG A 369 3.64 -7.31 -11.84
N ALA A 370 3.90 -7.03 -13.12
CA ALA A 370 5.18 -6.42 -13.55
C ALA A 370 5.46 -5.08 -12.84
N TRP A 371 4.45 -4.24 -12.63
CA TRP A 371 4.60 -2.98 -11.91
C TRP A 371 4.96 -3.15 -10.43
N CYS A 372 4.36 -4.11 -9.72
CA CYS A 372 4.74 -4.38 -8.33
C CYS A 372 6.19 -4.88 -8.25
N VAL A 373 6.59 -5.79 -9.15
CA VAL A 373 7.96 -6.30 -9.19
C VAL A 373 8.98 -5.21 -9.57
N TYR A 374 8.60 -4.29 -10.46
CA TYR A 374 9.39 -3.09 -10.78
C TYR A 374 9.61 -2.20 -9.56
N GLU A 375 8.56 -1.95 -8.76
CA GLU A 375 8.66 -1.19 -7.51
C GLU A 375 9.60 -1.87 -6.52
N TRP A 376 9.58 -3.21 -6.44
CA TRP A 376 10.49 -3.97 -5.59
C TRP A 376 11.93 -3.86 -6.11
N ALA A 377 12.16 -3.97 -7.42
CA ALA A 377 13.47 -3.76 -8.02
C ALA A 377 14.03 -2.36 -7.73
N ALA A 378 13.20 -1.32 -7.87
CA ALA A 378 13.55 0.05 -7.53
C ALA A 378 13.88 0.21 -6.03
N THR A 379 13.13 -0.48 -5.17
CA THR A 379 13.36 -0.46 -3.72
C THR A 379 14.70 -1.10 -3.38
N LEU A 380 15.01 -2.28 -3.93
CA LEU A 380 16.29 -2.95 -3.69
C LEU A 380 17.47 -2.13 -4.22
N GLY A 381 17.30 -1.46 -5.37
CA GLY A 381 18.31 -0.57 -5.92
C GLY A 381 18.55 0.70 -5.08
N ALA A 382 17.52 1.25 -4.45
CA ALA A 382 17.61 2.48 -3.67
C ALA A 382 17.95 2.27 -2.18
N HIS A 383 17.41 1.23 -1.57
CA HIS A 383 17.40 0.99 -0.13
C HIS A 383 18.03 -0.35 0.28
N GLY A 384 18.41 -1.18 -0.69
CA GLY A 384 18.90 -2.53 -0.42
C GLY A 384 17.81 -3.46 0.12
N PRO A 385 18.19 -4.65 0.61
CA PRO A 385 17.25 -5.67 1.10
C PRO A 385 16.45 -5.21 2.33
N ASP A 386 17.04 -4.35 3.19
CA ASP A 386 16.37 -3.85 4.40
C ASP A 386 15.25 -2.84 4.09
N GLY A 387 15.17 -2.33 2.86
CA GLY A 387 14.15 -1.38 2.45
C GLY A 387 12.82 -2.01 2.03
N LEU A 388 12.74 -3.33 1.89
CA LEU A 388 11.53 -4.02 1.44
C LEU A 388 10.82 -4.71 2.60
N HIS A 389 9.69 -4.14 3.03
CA HIS A 389 8.95 -4.60 4.20
C HIS A 389 7.72 -5.40 3.79
N MET A 390 7.64 -6.66 4.23
CA MET A 390 6.54 -7.56 3.86
C MET A 390 6.16 -8.43 5.06
N ALA A 391 4.92 -8.30 5.54
CA ALA A 391 4.35 -9.24 6.51
C ALA A 391 3.76 -10.44 5.74
N ILE A 392 4.35 -11.63 5.92
CA ILE A 392 3.95 -12.81 5.15
C ILE A 392 4.16 -14.10 5.96
N SER A 393 3.18 -15.01 5.92
CA SER A 393 3.29 -16.31 6.56
C SER A 393 4.35 -17.19 5.89
N ALA A 394 4.83 -18.23 6.57
CA ALA A 394 5.79 -19.17 5.97
C ALA A 394 5.22 -19.88 4.72
N ALA A 395 3.93 -20.23 4.73
CA ALA A 395 3.26 -20.86 3.59
C ALA A 395 3.12 -19.90 2.41
N ASP A 396 2.67 -18.67 2.68
CA ASP A 396 2.54 -17.64 1.64
C ASP A 396 3.90 -17.26 1.06
N ARG A 397 4.96 -17.23 1.87
CA ARG A 397 6.34 -17.01 1.41
C ARG A 397 6.78 -18.08 0.44
N ALA A 398 6.55 -19.35 0.73
CA ALA A 398 6.90 -20.42 -0.20
C ALA A 398 6.18 -20.23 -1.54
N THR A 399 4.89 -19.88 -1.50
CA THR A 399 4.10 -19.54 -2.70
C THR A 399 4.72 -18.37 -3.44
N LEU A 400 4.99 -17.25 -2.76
CA LEU A 400 5.57 -16.04 -3.32
C LEU A 400 6.91 -16.34 -4.02
N VAL A 401 7.85 -16.99 -3.32
CA VAL A 401 9.17 -17.37 -3.82
C VAL A 401 9.06 -18.28 -5.05
N SER A 402 8.17 -19.28 -5.01
CA SER A 402 8.00 -20.21 -6.12
C SER A 402 7.42 -19.54 -7.38
N SER A 403 6.57 -18.53 -7.19
CA SER A 403 5.89 -17.80 -8.26
C SER A 403 6.68 -16.61 -8.81
N LEU A 404 7.75 -16.19 -8.13
CA LEU A 404 8.48 -14.99 -8.50
C LEU A 404 9.28 -15.22 -9.78
N ASP A 405 8.88 -14.52 -10.82
CA ASP A 405 9.64 -14.37 -12.05
C ASP A 405 9.24 -13.06 -12.75
N VAL A 406 10.17 -12.09 -12.78
CA VAL A 406 9.94 -10.79 -13.41
C VAL A 406 9.62 -10.90 -14.91
N GLU A 407 10.16 -11.89 -15.61
CA GLU A 407 9.90 -12.09 -17.05
C GLU A 407 8.51 -12.67 -17.29
N ALA A 408 8.02 -13.52 -16.38
CA ALA A 408 6.67 -14.08 -16.43
C ALA A 408 5.61 -13.10 -15.91
N ALA A 409 6.00 -12.04 -15.19
CA ALA A 409 5.05 -11.11 -14.59
C ALA A 409 4.11 -10.47 -15.62
N GLU A 410 2.83 -10.39 -15.24
CA GLU A 410 1.74 -9.86 -16.04
C GLU A 410 1.87 -8.34 -16.16
N CYS A 411 1.85 -7.87 -17.40
CA CYS A 411 1.73 -6.47 -17.75
C CYS A 411 0.71 -6.36 -18.89
N PHE A 412 -0.21 -5.41 -18.79
CA PHE A 412 -1.23 -5.24 -19.82
C PHE A 412 -0.65 -4.58 -21.07
N VAL A 413 0.36 -3.71 -20.91
CA VAL A 413 1.01 -3.06 -22.03
C VAL A 413 2.41 -3.62 -22.24
N ALA A 414 2.63 -4.16 -23.43
CA ALA A 414 3.91 -4.76 -23.80
C ALA A 414 5.08 -3.76 -23.72
N ALA A 415 4.85 -2.50 -24.10
CA ALA A 415 5.87 -1.45 -23.99
C ALA A 415 6.27 -1.17 -22.53
N ASP A 416 5.31 -1.13 -21.60
CA ASP A 416 5.60 -1.00 -20.18
C ASP A 416 6.43 -2.18 -19.68
N LYS A 417 6.08 -3.40 -20.09
CA LYS A 417 6.85 -4.61 -19.75
C LYS A 417 8.29 -4.53 -20.24
N GLU A 418 8.49 -4.11 -21.48
CA GLU A 418 9.82 -3.96 -22.06
C GLU A 418 10.66 -2.92 -21.29
N ALA A 419 10.11 -1.75 -20.97
CA ALA A 419 10.82 -0.76 -20.17
C ALA A 419 11.10 -1.23 -18.74
N ILE A 420 10.15 -1.91 -18.10
CA ILE A 420 10.34 -2.47 -16.76
C ILE A 420 11.49 -3.48 -16.79
N LEU A 421 11.51 -4.41 -17.74
CA LEU A 421 12.57 -5.41 -17.84
C LEU A 421 13.92 -4.76 -18.14
N ALA A 422 13.96 -3.77 -19.05
CA ALA A 422 15.18 -3.04 -19.35
C ALA A 422 15.73 -2.31 -18.10
N ASP A 423 14.85 -1.70 -17.30
CA ASP A 423 15.25 -0.99 -16.08
C ASP A 423 15.69 -1.95 -14.96
N VAL A 424 15.05 -3.12 -14.84
CA VAL A 424 15.49 -4.19 -13.93
C VAL A 424 16.89 -4.66 -14.30
N VAL A 425 17.15 -4.89 -15.59
CA VAL A 425 18.49 -5.25 -16.10
C VAL A 425 19.50 -4.12 -15.82
N ALA A 426 19.12 -2.86 -16.02
CA ALA A 426 20.01 -1.73 -15.73
C ALA A 426 20.37 -1.61 -14.24
N GLN A 427 19.45 -1.94 -13.34
CA GLN A 427 19.66 -1.86 -11.89
C GLN A 427 20.38 -3.08 -11.31
N HIS A 428 20.10 -4.28 -11.83
CA HIS A 428 20.49 -5.55 -11.20
C HIS A 428 21.37 -6.44 -12.11
N GLY A 429 21.74 -5.95 -13.29
CA GLY A 429 22.59 -6.63 -14.28
C GLY A 429 21.85 -7.67 -15.14
N SER A 430 20.88 -8.39 -14.59
CA SER A 430 19.97 -9.27 -15.35
C SER A 430 18.65 -9.52 -14.60
N THR A 431 17.63 -9.96 -15.31
CA THR A 431 16.35 -10.41 -14.75
C THR A 431 16.52 -11.62 -13.83
N ALA A 432 17.38 -12.57 -14.21
CA ALA A 432 17.73 -13.74 -13.40
C ALA A 432 18.42 -13.34 -12.08
N ALA A 433 19.39 -12.44 -12.12
CA ALA A 433 20.09 -11.97 -10.91
C ALA A 433 19.13 -11.27 -9.94
N PHE A 434 18.21 -10.44 -10.46
CA PHE A 434 17.16 -9.83 -9.66
C PHE A 434 16.23 -10.89 -9.03
N ASN A 435 15.75 -11.85 -9.82
CA ASN A 435 14.90 -12.94 -9.33
C ASN A 435 15.60 -13.75 -8.22
N ASP A 436 16.85 -14.14 -8.40
CA ASP A 436 17.62 -14.91 -7.42
C ASP A 436 17.86 -14.11 -6.13
N MET A 437 18.23 -12.82 -6.25
CA MET A 437 18.42 -11.94 -5.10
C MET A 437 17.14 -11.80 -4.28
N LEU A 438 15.99 -11.51 -4.92
CA LEU A 438 14.73 -11.34 -4.22
C LEU A 438 14.22 -12.65 -3.63
N LYS A 439 14.35 -13.79 -4.33
CA LYS A 439 14.03 -15.12 -3.77
C LYS A 439 14.86 -15.40 -2.53
N LEU A 440 16.16 -15.16 -2.60
CA LEU A 440 17.07 -15.38 -1.47
C LEU A 440 16.68 -14.49 -0.28
N GLN A 441 16.45 -13.20 -0.51
CA GLN A 441 16.00 -12.28 0.53
C GLN A 441 14.70 -12.75 1.20
N LEU A 442 13.71 -13.19 0.40
CA LEU A 442 12.44 -13.68 0.92
C LEU A 442 12.59 -14.95 1.75
N LEU A 443 13.49 -15.86 1.36
CA LEU A 443 13.79 -17.12 2.07
C LEU A 443 14.50 -16.90 3.42
N LEU A 444 15.23 -15.81 3.58
CA LEU A 444 16.07 -15.53 4.76
C LEU A 444 15.38 -14.68 5.85
N GLN A 445 14.05 -14.53 5.82
CA GLN A 445 13.33 -13.51 6.62
C GLN A 445 13.41 -13.67 8.15
N PRO A 446 13.53 -12.53 8.87
CA PRO A 446 14.67 -11.63 8.81
C PRO A 446 15.72 -12.09 9.85
N LEU A 447 16.95 -12.32 9.43
CA LEU A 447 18.07 -11.78 10.19
C LEU A 447 18.11 -10.32 9.77
N SER A 448 17.41 -9.45 10.49
CA SER A 448 17.62 -8.02 10.31
C SER A 448 19.04 -7.77 10.79
N TYR A 449 20.03 -7.96 9.90
CA TYR A 449 21.44 -7.92 10.25
C TYR A 449 21.77 -6.61 10.94
N ARG A 450 21.12 -5.51 10.55
CA ARG A 450 21.30 -4.21 11.21
C ARG A 450 20.73 -4.15 12.62
N VAL A 451 19.48 -4.59 12.86
CA VAL A 451 18.91 -4.65 14.23
C VAL A 451 19.64 -5.68 15.09
N ASP A 452 20.05 -6.82 14.53
CA ASP A 452 20.84 -7.82 15.23
C ASP A 452 22.25 -7.28 15.55
N LEU A 453 22.87 -6.53 14.64
CA LEU A 453 24.11 -5.79 14.89
C LEU A 453 23.91 -4.69 15.94
N GLU A 454 22.85 -3.89 15.87
CA GLU A 454 22.55 -2.85 16.86
C GLU A 454 22.31 -3.46 18.25
N ARG A 455 21.65 -4.63 18.33
CA ARG A 455 21.49 -5.41 19.57
C ARG A 455 22.79 -6.00 20.08
N LEU A 456 23.63 -6.52 19.18
CA LEU A 456 24.96 -7.05 19.53
C LEU A 456 25.91 -5.94 19.99
N LEU A 457 25.90 -4.78 19.32
CA LEU A 457 26.74 -3.63 19.63
C LEU A 457 26.22 -2.80 20.83
N GLY A 458 24.90 -2.77 21.03
CA GLY A 458 24.26 -2.09 22.16
C GLY A 458 24.21 -2.91 23.46
N GLY A 459 24.45 -4.23 23.38
CA GLY A 459 24.35 -5.16 24.52
C GLY A 459 25.54 -5.16 25.49
N GLU A 460 26.71 -4.62 25.12
CA GLU A 460 27.88 -4.65 25.99
C GLU A 460 27.91 -3.56 27.10
N GLY A 461 26.99 -2.59 27.07
CA GLY A 461 26.99 -1.45 28.00
C GLY A 461 26.18 -1.61 29.30
N GLY A 462 25.38 -2.68 29.45
CA GLY A 462 24.33 -2.76 30.49
C GLY A 462 24.71 -3.43 31.82
N ALA A 463 25.82 -4.17 31.90
CA ALA A 463 26.12 -5.02 33.07
C ALA A 463 26.89 -4.31 34.21
N GLY A 464 27.07 -2.99 34.16
CA GLY A 464 28.04 -2.28 35.01
C GLY A 464 27.49 -1.28 36.04
N ARG A 465 26.20 -1.30 36.40
CA ARG A 465 25.65 -0.40 37.45
C ARG A 465 24.78 -1.13 38.46
N ALA A 466 25.41 -2.02 39.22
CA ALA A 466 25.02 -2.34 40.59
C ALA A 466 26.30 -2.31 41.43
N GLY A 467 26.49 -1.20 42.16
CA GLY A 467 27.63 -0.91 43.00
C GLY A 467 27.42 0.41 43.73
#